data_AF-A0A2A5G9R9-F1
#
_entry.id   AF-A0A2A5G9R9-F1
#
_cell.length_a   1.000
_cell.length_b   1.000
_cell.length_c   1.000
_cell.angle_alpha   90.00
_cell.angle_beta   90.00
_cell.angle_gamma   90.00
#
_symmetry.space_group_name_H-M   'P 1'
#
loop_
_entity.id
_entity.type
_entity.pdbx_description
1 polymer ?
#
loop_
_entity_poly.entity_id
_entity_poly.type
_entity_poly.pdbx_seq_one_letter_code
_entity_poly.pdbx_strand_id
1 'polypeptide(L)'
;MLLKKLIKIFFVDLTFPFFQMRFILFIFAIISSAVLTANAPLIEAEPGGGVIVLEGNYHNKNLYVQNDVSATGVGYCTYEVRVNGNVSTDEIHTSAFEIDLAQYNLPVGAPVTIIIKHKTNGCAPKVLNPEVLKPNPTFETTYINVNDKGLLKWTTVNETSKLPFVIEQFKWNKWVKVGEVQGKGIPTTNFYSFKTDPIAGMNKLRVKQKGYIDKVRYTPSVSYNSLKSEISHLYIKKYNRLEFSEETSYEVYDKYGNLVKKGYGSKIEASNLKKDIYYVNYGNNMAEFKKK
;
A
#
# COMPACT_ATOMS: atom_id res chain seq x y z
N MET A 1 -12.12 58.56 5.16
CA MET A 1 -11.28 59.47 5.96
C MET A 1 -10.56 58.66 7.02
N LEU A 2 -9.25 58.47 6.82
CA LEU A 2 -8.16 58.13 7.76
C LEU A 2 -8.39 57.20 8.98
N LEU A 3 -7.88 55.97 8.81
CA LEU A 3 -6.92 55.24 9.67
C LEU A 3 -6.23 56.05 10.80
N LYS A 4 -6.14 55.51 12.05
CA LYS A 4 -4.87 55.24 12.80
C LYS A 4 -5.02 54.84 14.30
N LYS A 5 -4.26 53.79 14.65
CA LYS A 5 -3.45 53.49 15.87
C LYS A 5 -4.15 53.30 17.24
N LEU A 6 -4.04 52.18 17.98
CA LEU A 6 -2.92 51.39 18.59
C LEU A 6 -2.22 52.02 19.83
N ILE A 7 -2.21 51.23 20.94
CA ILE A 7 -1.26 51.16 22.08
C ILE A 7 -1.54 52.17 23.24
N LYS A 8 -1.52 51.88 24.57
CA LYS A 8 -0.70 50.99 25.43
C LYS A 8 -1.38 50.70 26.79
N ILE A 9 -0.94 49.59 27.40
CA ILE A 9 -1.22 49.04 28.74
C ILE A 9 -0.64 49.91 29.88
N PHE A 10 -1.28 49.90 31.06
CA PHE A 10 -0.60 49.96 32.37
C PHE A 10 -1.39 49.17 33.43
N PHE A 11 -0.69 48.28 34.14
CA PHE A 11 -1.10 47.62 35.38
C PHE A 11 -0.90 48.59 36.56
N VAL A 12 -1.80 48.55 37.55
CA VAL A 12 -1.57 49.11 38.89
C VAL A 12 -2.06 48.10 39.92
N ASP A 13 -1.11 47.63 40.73
CA ASP A 13 -1.29 46.85 41.95
C ASP A 13 -2.02 47.66 43.03
N LEU A 14 -2.88 46.98 43.81
CA LEU A 14 -3.35 47.47 45.11
C LEU A 14 -3.23 46.34 46.14
N THR A 15 -2.46 46.64 47.16
CA THR A 15 -1.95 45.83 48.27
C THR A 15 -2.85 45.97 49.52
N PHE A 16 -3.02 44.92 50.33
CA PHE A 16 -2.56 44.75 51.75
C PHE A 16 -3.74 44.30 52.67
N PRO A 17 -3.57 43.89 53.97
CA PRO A 17 -2.62 42.95 54.61
C PRO A 17 -3.26 42.10 55.79
N PHE A 18 -2.38 41.50 56.62
CA PHE A 18 -2.52 40.80 57.94
C PHE A 18 -2.58 39.25 57.86
N PHE A 19 -1.64 38.46 58.42
CA PHE A 19 -1.22 38.42 59.83
C PHE A 19 0.13 37.65 60.06
N GLN A 20 1.04 38.27 60.83
CA GLN A 20 2.14 37.81 61.75
C GLN A 20 2.73 36.36 61.62
N MET A 21 4.03 36.13 61.32
CA MET A 21 5.30 36.40 62.04
C MET A 21 5.75 35.27 63.01
N ARG A 22 6.92 34.63 62.74
CA ARG A 22 8.08 34.50 63.65
C ARG A 22 9.26 33.72 63.04
N PHE A 23 10.41 34.41 63.03
CA PHE A 23 11.78 33.89 62.80
C PHE A 23 12.27 33.11 64.03
N ILE A 24 13.15 32.10 63.82
CA ILE A 24 14.36 31.84 64.64
C ILE A 24 15.33 31.00 63.78
N LEU A 25 16.56 31.49 63.67
CA LEU A 25 17.75 30.87 63.09
C LEU A 25 18.61 30.39 64.27
N PHE A 26 19.06 29.14 64.28
CA PHE A 26 20.22 28.70 65.06
C PHE A 26 21.03 27.67 64.29
N ILE A 27 22.34 27.77 64.44
CA ILE A 27 23.44 27.24 63.64
C ILE A 27 24.17 26.12 64.42
N PHE A 28 24.90 25.28 63.67
CA PHE A 28 26.04 24.38 64.02
C PHE A 28 25.77 22.93 64.53
N ALA A 29 25.96 22.00 63.57
CA ALA A 29 26.83 20.80 63.55
C ALA A 29 26.98 19.90 64.78
N ILE A 30 26.63 18.62 64.60
CA ILE A 30 27.37 17.48 65.19
C ILE A 30 27.50 16.36 64.13
N ILE A 31 28.74 15.90 63.96
CA ILE A 31 29.20 14.78 63.15
C ILE A 31 28.71 13.47 63.79
N SER A 32 28.12 12.56 63.01
CA SER A 32 28.06 11.15 63.38
C SER A 32 28.14 10.27 62.15
N SER A 33 29.16 9.43 62.16
CA SER A 33 29.54 8.46 61.15
C SER A 33 28.52 7.33 61.07
N ALA A 34 27.90 7.14 59.91
CA ALA A 34 27.28 5.89 59.55
C ALA A 34 27.63 5.59 58.08
N VAL A 35 28.65 4.75 57.90
CA VAL A 35 28.87 4.05 56.63
C VAL A 35 27.73 3.06 56.49
N LEU A 36 26.68 3.47 55.77
CA LEU A 36 25.64 2.56 55.33
C LEU A 36 26.11 1.96 54.00
N THR A 37 26.67 0.74 54.05
CA THR A 37 26.87 -0.08 52.86
C THR A 37 25.49 -0.49 52.33
N ALA A 38 24.91 0.36 51.48
CA ALA A 38 23.75 0.01 50.70
C ALA A 38 24.19 -0.96 49.59
N ASN A 39 24.20 -2.26 49.90
CA ASN A 39 24.10 -3.30 48.87
C ASN A 39 22.64 -3.31 48.37
N ALA A 40 22.25 -2.29 47.63
CA ALA A 40 21.09 -2.38 46.77
C ALA A 40 21.54 -3.18 45.54
N PRO A 41 20.87 -4.30 45.19
CA PRO A 41 21.08 -4.88 43.87
C PRO A 41 20.74 -3.80 42.85
N LEU A 42 21.74 -3.43 42.04
CA LEU A 42 21.52 -2.73 40.80
C LEU A 42 20.59 -3.61 39.97
N ILE A 43 19.30 -3.26 39.93
CA ILE A 43 18.43 -3.69 38.84
C ILE A 43 18.98 -2.95 37.64
N GLU A 44 19.90 -3.60 36.91
CA GLU A 44 20.25 -3.18 35.57
C GLU A 44 18.95 -3.17 34.77
N ALA A 45 18.45 -1.97 34.48
CA ALA A 45 17.46 -1.81 33.44
C ALA A 45 18.13 -2.29 32.15
N GLU A 46 17.77 -3.50 31.71
CA GLU A 46 18.21 -4.08 30.45
C GLU A 46 18.08 -3.01 29.35
N PRO A 47 19.18 -2.63 28.69
CA PRO A 47 19.17 -1.55 27.70
C PRO A 47 18.26 -1.97 26.54
N GLY A 48 17.17 -1.22 26.36
CA GLY A 48 16.01 -1.51 25.51
C GLY A 48 16.28 -2.38 24.28
N GLY A 49 15.71 -3.59 24.30
CA GLY A 49 15.70 -4.52 23.17
C GLY A 49 15.06 -3.93 21.91
N GLY A 50 15.46 -4.46 20.76
CA GLY A 50 14.83 -4.15 19.47
C GLY A 50 13.50 -4.89 19.30
N VAL A 51 12.61 -4.31 18.50
CA VAL A 51 11.28 -4.87 18.21
C VAL A 51 11.03 -4.88 16.72
N ILE A 52 10.71 -6.05 16.17
CA ILE A 52 10.22 -6.21 14.81
C ILE A 52 8.70 -6.42 14.90
N VAL A 53 7.94 -5.57 14.21
CA VAL A 53 6.48 -5.67 14.12
C VAL A 53 6.10 -6.04 12.71
N LEU A 54 5.34 -7.13 12.56
CA LEU A 54 4.75 -7.56 11.30
C LEU A 54 3.24 -7.49 11.40
N GLU A 55 2.62 -6.87 10.40
CA GLU A 55 1.17 -6.78 10.27
C GLU A 55 0.70 -7.32 8.93
N GLY A 56 -0.41 -8.05 8.96
CA GLY A 56 -1.11 -8.55 7.80
C GLY A 56 -2.25 -9.49 8.15
N ASN A 57 -2.49 -10.51 7.32
CA ASN A 57 -3.62 -11.41 7.46
C ASN A 57 -3.15 -12.87 7.45
N TYR A 58 -3.85 -13.74 8.17
CA TYR A 58 -3.56 -15.16 8.19
C TYR A 58 -3.98 -15.83 6.87
N HIS A 59 -3.06 -16.53 6.23
CA HIS A 59 -3.29 -17.20 4.94
C HIS A 59 -2.95 -18.70 4.98
N ASN A 60 -3.19 -19.35 6.13
CA ASN A 60 -2.87 -20.77 6.36
C ASN A 60 -1.39 -21.10 6.12
N LYS A 61 -0.52 -20.19 6.54
CA LYS A 61 0.93 -20.26 6.41
C LYS A 61 1.59 -19.71 7.67
N ASN A 62 2.67 -20.35 8.06
CA ASN A 62 3.50 -19.96 9.18
C ASN A 62 4.65 -19.05 8.72
N LEU A 63 5.28 -18.37 9.68
CA LEU A 63 6.47 -17.57 9.40
C LEU A 63 7.73 -18.29 9.86
N TYR A 64 8.79 -18.11 9.08
CA TYR A 64 10.11 -18.63 9.39
C TYR A 64 11.03 -17.47 9.72
N VAL A 65 11.74 -17.60 10.82
CA VAL A 65 12.64 -16.58 11.34
C VAL A 65 14.04 -17.18 11.46
N GLN A 66 15.01 -16.56 10.79
CA GLN A 66 16.42 -16.80 11.08
C GLN A 66 16.78 -16.00 12.34
N ASN A 67 17.39 -16.67 13.31
CA ASN A 67 17.63 -16.15 14.64
C ASN A 67 19.10 -16.31 14.98
N ASP A 68 19.87 -15.25 14.79
CA ASP A 68 21.31 -15.33 15.00
C ASP A 68 21.68 -15.56 16.47
N VAL A 69 22.87 -16.10 16.70
CA VAL A 69 23.44 -16.24 18.05
C VAL A 69 23.65 -14.85 18.64
N SER A 70 23.40 -14.70 19.94
CA SER A 70 23.62 -13.43 20.63
C SER A 70 25.07 -12.98 20.50
N ALA A 71 25.33 -11.67 20.46
CA ALA A 71 26.68 -11.12 20.36
C ALA A 71 27.61 -11.48 21.54
N THR A 72 27.06 -11.93 22.66
CA THR A 72 27.82 -12.48 23.79
C THR A 72 28.27 -13.92 23.58
N GLY A 73 27.86 -14.56 22.47
CA GLY A 73 28.11 -15.97 22.17
C GLY A 73 27.22 -16.94 22.96
N VAL A 74 26.33 -16.44 23.83
CA VAL A 74 25.46 -17.26 24.69
C VAL A 74 23.99 -17.00 24.39
N GLY A 75 23.28 -18.06 24.02
CA GLY A 75 21.88 -18.03 23.64
C GLY A 75 21.64 -17.30 22.30
N TYR A 76 20.38 -16.97 22.05
CA TYR A 76 19.95 -16.43 20.76
C TYR A 76 19.49 -14.98 20.86
N CYS A 77 19.27 -14.39 19.68
CA CYS A 77 18.80 -13.02 19.50
C CYS A 77 17.43 -12.76 20.12
N THR A 78 16.49 -13.61 19.74
CA THR A 78 15.08 -13.49 20.05
C THR A 78 14.84 -13.99 21.47
N TYR A 79 14.12 -13.20 22.26
CA TYR A 79 13.76 -13.57 23.64
C TYR A 79 12.25 -13.63 23.87
N GLU A 80 11.43 -13.04 22.99
CA GLU A 80 9.99 -13.12 23.08
C GLU A 80 9.37 -12.96 21.69
N VAL A 81 8.38 -13.79 21.36
CA VAL A 81 7.50 -13.61 20.22
C VAL A 81 6.08 -13.46 20.73
N ARG A 82 5.32 -12.50 20.19
CA ARG A 82 3.89 -12.37 20.45
C ARG A 82 3.09 -12.43 19.17
N VAL A 83 1.98 -13.14 19.20
CA VAL A 83 0.98 -13.20 18.12
C VAL A 83 -0.33 -12.66 18.66
N ASN A 84 -0.83 -11.57 18.08
CA ASN A 84 -2.04 -10.87 18.52
C ASN A 84 -2.04 -10.55 20.05
N GLY A 85 -0.87 -10.22 20.59
CA GLY A 85 -0.67 -9.86 21.99
C GLY A 85 -0.33 -11.03 22.92
N ASN A 86 -0.65 -12.27 22.52
CA ASN A 86 -0.34 -13.48 23.28
C ASN A 86 1.12 -13.89 23.09
N VAL A 87 1.79 -14.28 24.17
CA VAL A 87 3.16 -14.81 24.11
C VAL A 87 3.14 -16.18 23.42
N SER A 88 3.98 -16.36 22.40
CA SER A 88 4.06 -17.63 21.68
C SER A 88 4.77 -18.70 22.51
N THR A 89 4.35 -19.95 22.34
CA THR A 89 4.96 -21.13 22.95
C THR A 89 5.96 -21.83 22.03
N ASP A 90 6.30 -21.22 20.90
CA ASP A 90 7.25 -21.76 19.93
C ASP A 90 8.68 -21.84 20.51
N GLU A 91 9.47 -22.80 20.02
CA GLU A 91 10.87 -22.98 20.43
C GLU A 91 11.79 -21.94 19.77
N ILE A 92 11.88 -20.75 20.40
CA ILE A 92 12.65 -19.61 19.90
C ILE A 92 14.15 -19.65 20.27
N HIS A 93 14.60 -20.60 21.08
CA HIS A 93 16.01 -20.72 21.47
C HIS A 93 16.79 -21.63 20.50
N THR A 94 16.66 -21.33 19.21
CA THR A 94 17.32 -22.03 18.11
C THR A 94 17.79 -21.04 17.05
N SER A 95 18.70 -21.47 16.16
CA SER A 95 19.27 -20.62 15.10
C SER A 95 18.26 -20.21 14.03
N ALA A 96 17.14 -20.92 13.94
CA ALA A 96 15.99 -20.56 13.15
C ALA A 96 14.76 -21.25 13.75
N PHE A 97 13.63 -20.56 13.77
CA PHE A 97 12.39 -21.07 14.33
C PHE A 97 11.20 -20.74 13.43
N GLU A 98 10.12 -21.49 13.63
CA GLU A 98 8.83 -21.28 13.01
C GLU A 98 7.89 -20.62 14.01
N ILE A 99 7.19 -19.57 13.58
CA ILE A 99 6.06 -19.02 14.31
C ILE A 99 4.83 -19.76 13.80
N ASP A 100 4.39 -20.77 14.56
CA ASP A 100 3.24 -21.59 14.16
C ASP A 100 1.95 -20.80 14.39
N LEU A 101 1.33 -20.31 13.32
CA LEU A 101 0.09 -19.57 13.38
C LEU A 101 -1.13 -20.48 13.48
N ALA A 102 -0.98 -21.78 13.15
CA ALA A 102 -2.09 -22.74 13.17
C ALA A 102 -2.62 -22.97 14.60
N GLN A 103 -1.74 -22.94 15.62
CA GLN A 103 -2.13 -23.13 17.03
C GLN A 103 -3.11 -22.06 17.55
N TYR A 104 -3.18 -20.90 16.89
CA TYR A 104 -4.08 -19.81 17.27
C TYR A 104 -5.50 -19.94 16.69
N ASN A 105 -5.78 -20.98 15.90
CA ASN A 105 -7.09 -21.27 15.30
C ASN A 105 -7.72 -20.07 14.57
N LEU A 106 -6.89 -19.27 13.90
CA LEU A 106 -7.33 -18.08 13.20
C LEU A 106 -8.05 -18.46 11.90
N PRO A 107 -9.19 -17.83 11.57
CA PRO A 107 -9.80 -18.02 10.26
C PRO A 107 -8.92 -17.39 9.17
N VAL A 108 -8.91 -17.98 7.97
CA VAL A 108 -8.20 -17.42 6.82
C VAL A 108 -8.71 -16.00 6.53
N GLY A 109 -7.80 -15.04 6.41
CA GLY A 109 -8.08 -13.63 6.24
C GLY A 109 -8.15 -12.84 7.56
N ALA A 110 -8.08 -13.49 8.73
CA ALA A 110 -8.04 -12.79 10.02
C ALA A 110 -6.81 -11.89 10.14
N PRO A 111 -6.92 -10.70 10.74
CA PRO A 111 -5.77 -9.85 11.00
C PRO A 111 -4.80 -10.53 11.98
N VAL A 112 -3.51 -10.38 11.71
CA VAL A 112 -2.40 -10.91 12.51
C VAL A 112 -1.38 -9.81 12.74
N THR A 113 -1.02 -9.61 14.01
CA THR A 113 0.09 -8.78 14.46
C THR A 113 1.11 -9.66 15.14
N ILE A 114 2.34 -9.69 14.62
CA ILE A 114 3.46 -10.45 15.18
C ILE A 114 4.50 -9.48 15.69
N ILE A 115 4.89 -9.64 16.94
CA ILE A 115 5.91 -8.83 17.59
C ILE A 115 7.07 -9.76 17.97
N ILE A 116 8.22 -9.56 17.37
CA ILE A 116 9.45 -10.29 17.70
C ILE A 116 10.35 -9.33 18.47
N LYS A 117 10.61 -9.65 19.74
CA LYS A 117 11.53 -8.88 20.58
C LYS A 117 12.89 -9.56 20.64
N HIS A 118 13.94 -8.76 20.45
CA HIS A 118 15.31 -9.25 20.39
C HIS A 118 16.31 -8.36 21.14
N LYS A 119 17.48 -8.91 21.47
CA LYS A 119 18.56 -8.22 22.19
C LYS A 119 19.19 -7.10 21.33
N THR A 120 19.70 -6.05 21.97
CA THR A 120 20.17 -4.78 21.35
C THR A 120 21.61 -4.82 20.85
N ASN A 121 22.37 -5.86 21.20
CA ASN A 121 23.83 -5.91 21.01
C ASN A 121 24.25 -6.34 19.59
N GLY A 122 23.68 -5.75 18.53
CA GLY A 122 24.11 -6.00 17.14
C GLY A 122 23.67 -7.35 16.57
N CYS A 123 22.77 -8.05 17.25
CA CYS A 123 22.07 -9.22 16.72
C CYS A 123 20.65 -8.78 16.32
N ALA A 124 20.19 -9.16 15.13
CA ALA A 124 18.81 -8.90 14.70
C ALA A 124 18.25 -10.13 13.95
N PRO A 125 17.12 -10.71 14.40
CA PRO A 125 16.51 -11.82 13.68
C PRO A 125 15.96 -11.35 12.34
N LYS A 126 15.97 -12.26 11.36
CA LYS A 126 15.49 -11.98 10.00
C LYS A 126 14.28 -12.85 9.69
N VAL A 127 13.16 -12.20 9.42
CA VAL A 127 11.95 -12.87 8.93
C VAL A 127 12.17 -13.25 7.47
N LEU A 128 12.10 -14.55 7.17
CA LEU A 128 12.47 -15.09 5.86
C LEU A 128 11.34 -14.99 4.83
N ASN A 129 10.09 -15.03 5.29
CA ASN A 129 8.90 -15.05 4.44
C ASN A 129 7.80 -14.06 4.89
N PRO A 130 8.10 -12.77 5.12
CA PRO A 130 7.10 -11.79 5.61
C PRO A 130 5.92 -11.61 4.64
N GLU A 131 6.06 -12.02 3.39
CA GLU A 131 5.02 -11.97 2.37
C GLU A 131 3.84 -12.90 2.62
N VAL A 132 3.99 -13.92 3.46
CA VAL A 132 2.89 -14.85 3.76
C VAL A 132 1.74 -14.18 4.51
N LEU A 133 1.99 -13.01 5.10
CA LEU A 133 0.98 -12.16 5.74
C LEU A 133 0.31 -11.19 4.76
N LYS A 134 0.77 -11.11 3.51
CA LYS A 134 0.26 -10.17 2.51
C LYS A 134 -0.86 -10.81 1.68
N PRO A 135 -1.93 -10.05 1.37
CA PRO A 135 -3.09 -10.58 0.69
C PRO A 135 -2.74 -11.06 -0.72
N ASN A 136 -3.25 -12.24 -1.08
CA ASN A 136 -3.09 -12.83 -2.40
C ASN A 136 -4.47 -13.14 -3.01
N PRO A 137 -4.59 -13.10 -4.35
CA PRO A 137 -5.86 -13.38 -4.99
C PRO A 137 -6.15 -14.88 -4.89
N THR A 138 -7.26 -15.22 -4.24
CA THR A 138 -7.74 -16.61 -4.09
C THR A 138 -9.04 -16.87 -4.84
N PHE A 139 -9.59 -15.84 -5.51
CA PHE A 139 -10.85 -15.96 -6.21
C PHE A 139 -10.80 -17.05 -7.30
N GLU A 140 -11.93 -17.72 -7.50
CA GLU A 140 -12.20 -18.58 -8.64
C GLU A 140 -13.34 -17.99 -9.44
N THR A 141 -13.26 -18.03 -10.78
CA THR A 141 -14.29 -17.45 -11.65
C THR A 141 -15.32 -18.52 -11.98
N THR A 142 -16.58 -18.31 -11.58
CA THR A 142 -17.68 -19.22 -11.94
C THR A 142 -18.45 -18.72 -13.14
N TYR A 143 -18.45 -17.41 -13.39
CA TYR A 143 -19.12 -16.79 -14.53
C TYR A 143 -18.43 -15.50 -14.94
N ILE A 144 -18.36 -15.24 -16.24
CA ILE A 144 -17.99 -13.94 -16.79
C ILE A 144 -18.67 -13.75 -18.15
N ASN A 145 -19.25 -12.58 -18.37
CA ASN A 145 -19.86 -12.21 -19.63
C ASN A 145 -19.87 -10.69 -19.82
N VAL A 146 -19.89 -10.25 -21.07
CA VAL A 146 -20.09 -8.86 -21.45
C VAL A 146 -21.19 -8.78 -22.50
N ASN A 147 -22.10 -7.81 -22.35
CA ASN A 147 -23.15 -7.57 -23.33
C ASN A 147 -22.71 -6.61 -24.45
N ASP A 148 -23.56 -6.48 -25.47
CA ASP A 148 -23.42 -5.58 -26.63
C ASP A 148 -23.23 -4.10 -26.27
N LYS A 149 -23.63 -3.70 -25.06
CA LYS A 149 -23.46 -2.35 -24.51
C LYS A 149 -22.19 -2.19 -23.68
N GLY A 150 -21.33 -3.20 -23.54
CA GLY A 150 -20.11 -3.10 -22.72
C GLY A 150 -20.36 -3.14 -21.22
N LEU A 151 -21.47 -3.73 -20.76
CA LEU A 151 -21.67 -4.06 -19.34
C LEU A 151 -21.01 -5.42 -19.07
N LEU A 152 -19.84 -5.39 -18.44
CA LEU A 152 -19.13 -6.58 -17.98
C LEU A 152 -19.73 -7.03 -16.65
N LYS A 153 -20.06 -8.31 -16.52
CA LYS A 153 -20.50 -8.95 -15.28
C LYS A 153 -19.65 -10.18 -15.03
N TRP A 154 -19.25 -10.38 -13.78
CA TRP A 154 -18.54 -11.58 -13.37
C TRP A 154 -18.93 -12.01 -11.97
N THR A 155 -18.79 -13.32 -11.75
CA THR A 155 -19.09 -13.98 -10.48
C THR A 155 -17.87 -14.76 -10.04
N THR A 156 -17.55 -14.64 -8.74
CA THR A 156 -16.42 -15.33 -8.11
C THR A 156 -16.85 -16.06 -6.85
N VAL A 157 -16.01 -17.01 -6.42
CA VAL A 157 -16.09 -17.70 -5.13
C VAL A 157 -14.70 -17.76 -4.50
N ASN A 158 -14.60 -18.20 -3.24
CA ASN A 158 -13.33 -18.46 -2.54
C ASN A 158 -12.42 -17.23 -2.38
N GLU A 159 -12.98 -16.02 -2.31
CA GLU A 159 -12.19 -14.83 -1.97
C GLU A 159 -11.84 -14.81 -0.48
N THR A 160 -10.58 -14.57 -0.14
CA THR A 160 -10.08 -14.54 1.25
C THR A 160 -9.61 -13.15 1.67
N SER A 161 -9.58 -12.19 0.75
CA SER A 161 -9.05 -10.85 0.98
C SER A 161 -9.69 -9.83 0.07
N LYS A 162 -9.86 -8.61 0.59
CA LYS A 162 -10.42 -7.46 -0.13
C LYS A 162 -9.39 -6.89 -1.11
N LEU A 163 -9.17 -7.59 -2.22
CA LEU A 163 -8.29 -7.12 -3.30
C LEU A 163 -9.10 -6.46 -4.43
N PRO A 164 -8.59 -5.38 -5.05
CA PRO A 164 -9.26 -4.76 -6.18
C PRO A 164 -9.17 -5.66 -7.41
N PHE A 165 -10.30 -5.82 -8.09
CA PHE A 165 -10.37 -6.35 -9.44
C PHE A 165 -9.99 -5.25 -10.43
N VAL A 166 -8.94 -5.48 -11.21
CA VAL A 166 -8.52 -4.62 -12.32
C VAL A 166 -9.17 -5.14 -13.61
N ILE A 167 -9.99 -4.30 -14.24
CA ILE A 167 -10.63 -4.60 -15.51
C ILE A 167 -9.68 -4.18 -16.62
N GLU A 168 -9.41 -5.09 -17.55
CA GLU A 168 -8.53 -4.87 -18.69
C GLU A 168 -9.26 -5.11 -20.00
N GLN A 169 -8.98 -4.26 -20.98
CA GLN A 169 -9.41 -4.40 -22.37
C GLN A 169 -8.19 -4.66 -23.25
N PHE A 170 -8.30 -5.62 -24.15
CA PHE A 170 -7.25 -5.89 -25.13
C PHE A 170 -7.38 -4.90 -26.29
N LYS A 171 -6.40 -3.99 -26.41
CA LYS A 171 -6.28 -3.02 -27.50
C LYS A 171 -4.82 -2.71 -27.78
N TRP A 172 -4.50 -2.37 -29.02
CA TRP A 172 -3.12 -2.04 -29.43
C TRP A 172 -2.11 -3.15 -29.07
N ASN A 173 -2.55 -4.40 -29.31
CA ASN A 173 -1.81 -5.63 -29.03
C ASN A 173 -1.37 -5.83 -27.55
N LYS A 174 -2.06 -5.18 -26.60
CA LYS A 174 -1.78 -5.32 -25.16
C LYS A 174 -3.05 -5.23 -24.33
N TRP A 175 -2.96 -5.67 -23.07
CA TRP A 175 -4.02 -5.47 -22.09
C TRP A 175 -3.87 -4.10 -21.44
N VAL A 176 -4.88 -3.25 -21.58
CA VAL A 176 -4.92 -1.91 -21.01
C VAL A 176 -5.95 -1.87 -19.89
N LYS A 177 -5.57 -1.36 -18.72
CA LYS A 177 -6.48 -1.11 -17.61
C LYS A 177 -7.54 -0.10 -18.03
N VAL A 178 -8.82 -0.45 -17.86
CA VAL A 178 -9.97 0.43 -18.14
C VAL A 178 -10.80 0.75 -16.90
N GLY A 179 -10.56 0.07 -15.79
CA GLY A 179 -11.24 0.35 -14.52
C GLY A 179 -10.84 -0.57 -13.40
N GLU A 180 -11.38 -0.30 -12.22
CA GLU A 180 -11.22 -1.12 -11.01
C GLU A 180 -12.54 -1.24 -10.26
N VAL A 181 -12.77 -2.41 -9.66
CA VAL A 181 -13.89 -2.66 -8.74
C VAL A 181 -13.33 -3.34 -7.49
N GLN A 182 -13.69 -2.84 -6.32
CA GLN A 182 -13.21 -3.42 -5.07
C GLN A 182 -13.81 -4.81 -4.85
N GLY A 183 -12.96 -5.82 -4.66
CA GLY A 183 -13.39 -7.17 -4.30
C GLY A 183 -13.95 -7.21 -2.88
N LYS A 184 -14.97 -8.05 -2.67
CA LYS A 184 -15.65 -8.23 -1.38
C LYS A 184 -14.80 -9.01 -0.40
N GLY A 185 -13.94 -9.91 -0.88
CA GLY A 185 -13.01 -10.64 -0.03
C GLY A 185 -13.67 -11.68 0.88
N ILE A 186 -14.85 -12.19 0.50
CA ILE A 186 -15.60 -13.18 1.27
C ILE A 186 -15.66 -14.53 0.51
N PRO A 187 -15.63 -15.67 1.22
CA PRO A 187 -15.48 -16.98 0.59
C PRO A 187 -16.74 -17.43 -0.17
N THR A 188 -17.88 -16.79 0.06
CA THR A 188 -19.15 -17.06 -0.63
C THR A 188 -19.16 -16.57 -2.07
N THR A 189 -20.25 -16.86 -2.79
CA THR A 189 -20.48 -16.31 -4.13
C THR A 189 -20.58 -14.78 -4.12
N ASN A 190 -19.77 -14.13 -4.96
CA ASN A 190 -19.71 -12.69 -5.11
C ASN A 190 -20.04 -12.29 -6.55
N PHE A 191 -20.89 -11.29 -6.69
CA PHE A 191 -21.32 -10.74 -7.98
C PHE A 191 -20.78 -9.33 -8.16
N TYR A 192 -20.26 -9.05 -9.35
CA TYR A 192 -19.71 -7.75 -9.72
C TYR A 192 -20.18 -7.34 -11.11
N SER A 193 -20.15 -6.04 -11.34
CA SER A 193 -20.39 -5.46 -12.66
C SER A 193 -19.52 -4.22 -12.85
N PHE A 194 -19.18 -3.95 -14.10
CA PHE A 194 -18.44 -2.76 -14.51
C PHE A 194 -18.90 -2.34 -15.90
N LYS A 195 -19.20 -1.04 -16.07
CA LYS A 195 -19.57 -0.46 -17.36
C LYS A 195 -18.29 0.04 -18.04
N THR A 196 -17.92 -0.59 -19.15
CA THR A 196 -16.79 -0.16 -19.98
C THR A 196 -17.25 0.82 -21.06
N ASP A 197 -16.32 1.64 -21.54
CA ASP A 197 -16.51 2.43 -22.76
C ASP A 197 -16.19 1.57 -23.99
N PRO A 198 -17.19 1.21 -24.82
CA PRO A 198 -16.97 0.41 -26.01
C PRO A 198 -16.10 1.15 -27.03
N ILE A 199 -15.13 0.43 -27.63
CA ILE A 199 -14.48 0.85 -28.87
C ILE A 199 -15.21 0.27 -30.08
N ALA A 200 -14.91 0.76 -31.29
CA ALA A 200 -15.43 0.17 -32.52
C ALA A 200 -14.92 -1.26 -32.71
N GLY A 201 -15.79 -2.13 -33.25
CA GLY A 201 -15.44 -3.52 -33.54
C GLY A 201 -15.28 -4.40 -32.30
N MET A 202 -14.32 -5.32 -32.32
CA MET A 202 -14.16 -6.34 -31.29
C MET A 202 -13.61 -5.77 -29.98
N ASN A 203 -14.38 -5.91 -28.91
CA ASN A 203 -14.02 -5.55 -27.55
C ASN A 203 -13.74 -6.83 -26.76
N LYS A 204 -12.47 -7.12 -26.49
CA LYS A 204 -12.05 -8.27 -25.66
C LYS A 204 -11.66 -7.78 -24.28
N LEU A 205 -12.28 -8.35 -23.24
CA LEU A 205 -12.16 -7.93 -21.84
C LEU A 205 -11.77 -9.10 -20.96
N ARG A 206 -11.04 -8.81 -19.87
CA ARG A 206 -10.80 -9.74 -18.76
C ARG A 206 -10.70 -8.95 -17.45
N VAL A 207 -10.76 -9.68 -16.34
CA VAL A 207 -10.57 -9.10 -15.01
C VAL A 207 -9.41 -9.84 -14.34
N LYS A 208 -8.64 -9.14 -13.51
CA LYS A 208 -7.59 -9.74 -12.68
C LYS A 208 -7.57 -9.19 -11.27
N GLN A 209 -7.05 -9.96 -10.32
CA GLN A 209 -6.58 -9.41 -9.04
C GLN A 209 -5.07 -9.62 -8.96
N LYS A 210 -4.36 -8.63 -8.44
CA LYS A 210 -2.92 -8.68 -8.17
C LYS A 210 -2.72 -8.76 -6.66
N GLY A 211 -1.99 -9.77 -6.22
CA GLY A 211 -1.54 -9.93 -4.84
C GLY A 211 -0.14 -9.38 -4.63
N TYR A 212 0.48 -9.86 -3.57
CA TYR A 212 1.87 -9.54 -3.26
C TYR A 212 2.83 -10.37 -4.13
N ILE A 213 3.84 -9.68 -4.70
CA ILE A 213 4.92 -10.20 -5.59
C ILE A 213 4.45 -11.27 -6.58
N ASP A 214 4.22 -10.84 -7.82
CA ASP A 214 3.96 -11.67 -9.02
C ASP A 214 2.81 -12.69 -8.96
N LYS A 215 2.06 -12.72 -7.87
CA LYS A 215 0.82 -13.49 -7.76
C LYS A 215 -0.32 -12.71 -8.38
N VAL A 216 -0.70 -13.11 -9.59
CA VAL A 216 -1.83 -12.53 -10.31
C VAL A 216 -2.76 -13.66 -10.72
N ARG A 217 -4.06 -13.49 -10.46
CA ARG A 217 -5.11 -14.37 -11.00
C ARG A 217 -5.97 -13.61 -11.99
N TYR A 218 -6.34 -14.30 -13.07
CA TYR A 218 -7.13 -13.76 -14.16
C TYR A 218 -8.43 -14.55 -14.29
N THR A 219 -9.49 -13.86 -14.70
CA THR A 219 -10.66 -14.52 -15.28
C THR A 219 -10.34 -15.02 -16.70
N PRO A 220 -11.14 -15.94 -17.27
CA PRO A 220 -11.22 -16.09 -18.71
C PRO A 220 -11.53 -14.74 -19.39
N SER A 221 -11.08 -14.57 -20.64
CA SER A 221 -11.43 -13.38 -21.43
C SER A 221 -12.76 -13.57 -22.14
N VAL A 222 -13.56 -12.52 -22.21
CA VAL A 222 -14.82 -12.48 -22.96
C VAL A 222 -14.75 -11.40 -24.03
N SER A 223 -15.50 -11.59 -25.11
CA SER A 223 -15.52 -10.64 -26.22
C SER A 223 -16.94 -10.34 -26.67
N TYR A 224 -17.15 -9.12 -27.16
CA TYR A 224 -18.34 -8.75 -27.92
C TYR A 224 -17.94 -7.83 -29.08
N ASN A 225 -18.76 -7.79 -30.12
CA ASN A 225 -18.57 -6.86 -31.22
C ASN A 225 -19.46 -5.63 -31.03
N SER A 226 -18.87 -4.45 -30.99
CA SER A 226 -19.57 -3.18 -30.83
C SER A 226 -19.91 -2.58 -32.20
N LEU A 227 -21.11 -2.03 -32.30
CA LEU A 227 -21.59 -1.31 -33.50
C LEU A 227 -21.14 0.16 -33.54
N LYS A 228 -20.30 0.59 -32.58
CA LYS A 228 -19.76 1.95 -32.57
C LYS A 228 -18.92 2.20 -33.82
N SER A 229 -19.08 3.38 -34.42
CA SER A 229 -18.30 3.80 -35.58
C SER A 229 -16.81 3.93 -35.24
N GLU A 230 -15.97 3.61 -36.22
CA GLU A 230 -14.53 3.80 -36.09
C GLU A 230 -14.18 5.28 -35.90
N ILE A 231 -13.21 5.53 -35.02
CA ILE A 231 -12.71 6.87 -34.78
C ILE A 231 -11.72 7.21 -35.91
N SER A 232 -11.91 8.37 -36.53
CA SER A 232 -10.96 8.92 -37.51
C SER A 232 -10.02 9.93 -36.85
N HIS A 233 -8.88 10.20 -37.48
CA HIS A 233 -7.88 11.14 -36.99
C HIS A 233 -7.45 12.11 -38.10
N LEU A 234 -7.09 13.33 -37.73
CA LEU A 234 -6.56 14.35 -38.64
C LEU A 234 -5.49 15.19 -37.96
N TYR A 235 -4.30 15.25 -38.58
CA TYR A 235 -3.23 16.13 -38.10
C TYR A 235 -3.29 17.51 -38.77
N ILE A 236 -3.55 18.55 -37.97
CA ILE A 236 -3.67 19.94 -38.45
C ILE A 236 -2.36 20.68 -38.21
N LYS A 237 -1.53 20.75 -39.26
CA LYS A 237 -0.20 21.38 -39.23
C LYS A 237 -0.21 22.82 -38.70
N LYS A 238 -1.19 23.63 -39.10
CA LYS A 238 -1.31 25.05 -38.69
C LYS A 238 -1.35 25.22 -37.16
N TYR A 239 -1.93 24.26 -36.45
CA TYR A 239 -2.10 24.31 -35.00
C TYR A 239 -1.19 23.32 -34.25
N ASN A 240 -0.35 22.56 -34.96
CA ASN A 240 0.45 21.48 -34.38
C ASN A 240 -0.36 20.56 -33.47
N ARG A 241 -1.53 20.10 -33.93
CA ARG A 241 -2.41 19.24 -33.13
C ARG A 241 -3.00 18.11 -33.96
N LEU A 242 -3.16 16.96 -33.32
CA LEU A 242 -3.94 15.85 -33.84
C LEU A 242 -5.37 15.94 -33.29
N GLU A 243 -6.37 15.84 -34.14
CA GLU A 243 -7.78 15.80 -33.75
C GLU A 243 -8.39 14.44 -34.10
N PHE A 244 -9.31 13.98 -33.25
CA PHE A 244 -10.10 12.77 -33.43
C PHE A 244 -11.56 13.12 -33.67
N SER A 245 -12.30 12.25 -34.38
CA SER A 245 -13.74 12.43 -34.59
C SER A 245 -14.56 12.35 -33.30
N GLU A 246 -14.05 11.66 -32.28
CA GLU A 246 -14.65 11.52 -30.95
C GLU A 246 -13.56 11.50 -29.87
N GLU A 247 -13.96 11.64 -28.61
CA GLU A 247 -13.03 11.45 -27.48
C GLU A 247 -12.57 10.00 -27.37
N THR A 248 -11.27 9.81 -27.16
CA THR A 248 -10.67 8.49 -27.03
C THR A 248 -9.45 8.51 -26.11
N SER A 249 -9.19 7.38 -25.46
CA SER A 249 -7.85 7.13 -24.94
C SER A 249 -6.85 7.12 -26.09
N TYR A 250 -5.66 7.66 -25.86
CA TYR A 250 -4.58 7.62 -26.84
C TYR A 250 -3.22 7.38 -26.19
N GLU A 251 -2.30 6.82 -26.97
CA GLU A 251 -0.88 6.73 -26.67
C GLU A 251 -0.09 7.16 -27.90
N VAL A 252 0.89 8.03 -27.72
CA VAL A 252 1.76 8.53 -28.78
C VAL A 252 3.18 8.03 -28.50
N TYR A 253 3.78 7.44 -29.51
CA TYR A 253 5.11 6.88 -29.51
C TYR A 253 5.99 7.63 -30.51
N ASP A 254 7.27 7.81 -30.17
CA ASP A 254 8.26 8.25 -31.15
C ASP A 254 8.66 7.10 -32.11
N LYS A 255 9.49 7.40 -33.10
CA LYS A 255 10.00 6.41 -34.06
C LYS A 255 10.83 5.28 -33.44
N TYR A 256 11.28 5.42 -32.19
CA TYR A 256 12.04 4.42 -31.46
C TYR A 256 11.14 3.56 -30.55
N GLY A 257 9.82 3.81 -30.54
CA GLY A 257 8.86 3.10 -29.72
C GLY A 257 8.78 3.61 -28.27
N ASN A 258 9.37 4.77 -27.95
CA ASN A 258 9.24 5.36 -26.62
C ASN A 258 7.90 6.07 -26.49
N LEU A 259 7.19 5.83 -25.38
CA LEU A 259 5.94 6.53 -25.08
C LEU A 259 6.24 8.00 -24.75
N VAL A 260 5.83 8.92 -25.62
CA VAL A 260 6.03 10.37 -25.44
C VAL A 260 4.80 11.08 -24.90
N LYS A 261 3.60 10.52 -25.10
CA LYS A 261 2.35 11.08 -24.59
C LYS A 261 1.30 10.01 -24.41
N LYS A 262 0.45 10.15 -23.38
CA LYS A 262 -0.76 9.34 -23.21
C LYS A 262 -1.87 10.20 -22.60
N GLY A 263 -3.12 9.84 -22.82
CA GLY A 263 -4.24 10.57 -22.24
C GLY A 263 -5.59 10.09 -22.74
N TYR A 264 -6.60 10.91 -22.46
CA TYR A 264 -7.96 10.77 -22.96
C TYR A 264 -8.44 12.12 -23.47
N GLY A 265 -9.04 12.15 -24.66
CA GLY A 265 -9.63 13.35 -25.23
C GLY A 265 -9.78 13.27 -26.75
N SER A 266 -10.37 14.30 -27.34
CA SER A 266 -10.55 14.42 -28.80
C SER A 266 -9.37 15.11 -29.50
N LYS A 267 -8.40 15.63 -28.75
CA LYS A 267 -7.28 16.42 -29.28
C LYS A 267 -5.96 16.09 -28.59
N ILE A 268 -4.88 16.08 -29.35
CA ILE A 268 -3.51 15.95 -28.86
C ILE A 268 -2.70 17.16 -29.31
N GLU A 269 -2.35 18.02 -28.37
CA GLU A 269 -1.38 19.09 -28.61
C GLU A 269 0.01 18.49 -28.90
N ALA A 270 0.57 18.75 -30.08
CA ALA A 270 1.88 18.26 -30.48
C ALA A 270 2.95 19.35 -30.42
N SER A 271 2.64 20.57 -29.97
CA SER A 271 3.56 21.72 -29.90
C SER A 271 4.88 21.41 -29.17
N ASN A 272 4.82 20.61 -28.10
CA ASN A 272 5.98 20.19 -27.30
C ASN A 272 6.80 19.01 -27.89
N LEU A 273 6.36 18.41 -28.99
CA LEU A 273 7.07 17.31 -29.65
C LEU A 273 8.17 17.85 -30.60
N LYS A 274 9.23 17.09 -30.86
CA LYS A 274 10.24 17.47 -31.86
C LYS A 274 9.70 17.21 -33.27
N LYS A 275 10.33 17.79 -34.29
CA LYS A 275 9.99 17.49 -35.69
C LYS A 275 10.48 16.08 -36.02
N ASP A 276 9.55 15.14 -36.10
CA ASP A 276 9.83 13.73 -36.41
C ASP A 276 8.55 12.99 -36.81
N ILE A 277 8.68 11.69 -37.07
CA ILE A 277 7.58 10.74 -37.25
C ILE A 277 7.13 10.20 -35.88
N TYR A 278 5.82 10.11 -35.69
CA TYR A 278 5.18 9.61 -34.48
C TYR A 278 4.11 8.58 -34.82
N TYR A 279 3.93 7.61 -33.93
CA TYR A 279 2.87 6.60 -34.01
C TYR A 279 1.84 6.86 -32.93
N VAL A 280 0.56 6.83 -33.28
CA VAL A 280 -0.55 7.08 -32.36
C VAL A 280 -1.49 5.89 -32.32
N ASN A 281 -1.73 5.39 -31.12
CA ASN A 281 -2.76 4.42 -30.81
C ASN A 281 -3.98 5.17 -30.28
N TYR A 282 -5.16 4.90 -30.82
CA TYR A 282 -6.41 5.55 -30.42
C TYR A 282 -7.59 4.65 -30.79
N GLY A 283 -8.67 4.66 -30.01
CA GLY A 283 -9.81 3.74 -30.22
C GLY A 283 -9.35 2.29 -30.37
N ASN A 284 -9.74 1.66 -31.47
CA ASN A 284 -9.29 0.35 -31.95
C ASN A 284 -8.18 0.42 -33.02
N ASN A 285 -7.68 1.62 -33.35
CA ASN A 285 -6.80 1.90 -34.47
C ASN A 285 -5.38 2.29 -34.04
N MET A 286 -4.47 2.17 -35.00
CA MET A 286 -3.08 2.66 -34.92
C MET A 286 -2.79 3.45 -36.19
N ALA A 287 -2.14 4.61 -36.07
CA ALA A 287 -1.80 5.46 -37.21
C ALA A 287 -0.43 6.11 -37.05
N GLU A 288 0.11 6.62 -38.15
CA GLU A 288 1.33 7.43 -38.18
C GLU A 288 0.98 8.89 -38.46
N PHE A 289 1.66 9.83 -37.80
CA PHE A 289 1.63 11.23 -38.20
C PHE A 289 3.04 11.85 -38.17
N LYS A 290 3.32 12.72 -39.14
CA LYS A 290 4.61 13.41 -39.26
C LYS A 290 4.50 14.86 -38.81
N LYS A 291 5.23 15.22 -37.76
CA LYS A 291 5.41 16.61 -37.35
C LYS A 291 6.50 17.26 -38.21
N LYS A 292 6.14 18.30 -38.97
CA LYS A 292 7.04 19.07 -39.84
C LYS A 292 7.47 20.40 -39.22
#